data_AF-A0A965HJK9-F1
#
_entry.id   AF-A0A965HJK9-F1
#
_cell.length_a   1.000
_cell.length_b   1.000
_cell.length_c   1.000
_cell.angle_alpha   90.00
_cell.angle_beta   90.00
_cell.angle_gamma   90.00
#
_symmetry.space_group_name_H-M   'P 1'
#
loop_
_entity.id
_entity.type
_entity.pdbx_description
1 polymer ?
#
loop_
_entity_poly.entity_id
_entity_poly.type
_entity_poly.pdbx_seq_one_letter_code
_entity_poly.pdbx_strand_id
1 'polypeptide(L)'
;MHRKKSRDYGCPTGGDPLANIRNGAKFVGIPSWKGAMVRLSDKVTRLASYNATGRLENESLEDNLVDLASYALLAVLLHREERNA
;
A
#
# COMPACT_ATOMS: atom_id res chain seq x y z
N MET A 1 -13.60 -5.57 -2.27
CA MET A 1 -12.35 -5.17 -2.92
C MET A 1 -11.11 -5.49 -2.06
N HIS A 2 -10.98 -4.93 -0.85
CA HIS A 2 -9.82 -5.19 0.03
C HIS A 2 -9.63 -6.65 0.42
N ARG A 3 -10.69 -7.41 0.76
CA ARG A 3 -10.58 -8.87 1.02
C ARG A 3 -10.04 -9.70 -0.15
N LYS A 4 -10.27 -9.29 -1.40
CA LYS A 4 -9.71 -9.98 -2.59
C LYS A 4 -8.21 -9.68 -2.71
N LYS A 5 -7.81 -8.40 -2.67
CA LYS A 5 -6.40 -7.98 -2.68
C LYS A 5 -5.61 -8.54 -1.49
N SER A 6 -6.18 -8.52 -0.28
CA SER A 6 -5.57 -9.10 0.91
C SER A 6 -5.34 -10.62 0.79
N ARG A 7 -6.03 -11.31 -0.12
CA ARG A 7 -5.82 -12.74 -0.37
C ARG A 7 -4.67 -13.01 -1.35
N ASP A 8 -4.34 -12.02 -2.19
CA ASP A 8 -3.19 -12.09 -3.11
C ASP A 8 -1.90 -11.58 -2.46
N TYR A 9 -2.00 -10.70 -1.45
CA TYR A 9 -0.86 -10.13 -0.72
C TYR A 9 -0.66 -10.69 0.70
N GLY A 10 -1.70 -11.30 1.27
CA GLY A 10 -1.69 -11.94 2.58
C GLY A 10 -1.53 -13.44 2.45
N CYS A 11 -0.79 -14.04 3.37
CA CYS A 11 -0.54 -15.47 3.43
C CYS A 11 -1.87 -16.26 3.29
N PRO A 12 -2.00 -17.22 2.36
CA PRO A 12 -3.23 -17.98 2.10
C PRO A 12 -3.83 -18.68 3.33
N THR A 13 -3.07 -18.81 4.42
CA THR A 13 -3.42 -19.51 5.66
C THR A 13 -3.84 -18.60 6.83
N GLY A 14 -4.09 -17.31 6.60
CA GLY A 14 -4.60 -16.40 7.66
C GLY A 14 -3.52 -15.71 8.51
N GLY A 15 -2.31 -15.57 7.97
CA GLY A 15 -1.22 -14.79 8.60
C GLY A 15 -1.40 -13.27 8.53
N ASP A 16 -0.37 -12.52 8.96
CA ASP A 16 -0.36 -11.05 8.97
C ASP A 16 -0.76 -10.46 7.60
N PRO A 17 -1.91 -9.75 7.50
CA PRO A 17 -2.40 -9.19 6.23
C PRO A 17 -1.51 -8.08 5.66
N LEU A 18 -0.55 -7.57 6.44
CA LEU A 18 0.41 -6.54 6.05
C LEU A 18 1.83 -7.09 5.88
N ALA A 19 1.99 -8.42 5.85
CA ALA A 19 3.29 -9.09 5.75
C ALA A 19 4.12 -8.60 4.55
N ASN A 20 3.48 -8.29 3.41
CA ASN A 20 4.16 -7.75 2.24
C ASN A 20 4.86 -6.40 2.54
N ILE A 21 4.18 -5.48 3.22
CA ILE A 21 4.72 -4.17 3.59
C ILE A 21 5.82 -4.34 4.64
N ARG A 22 5.57 -5.16 5.68
CA ARG A 22 6.55 -5.37 6.76
C ARG A 22 7.82 -6.06 6.28
N ASN A 23 7.68 -7.11 5.47
CA ASN A 23 8.82 -7.84 4.93
C ASN A 23 9.63 -6.97 3.96
N GLY A 24 8.96 -6.21 3.08
CA GLY A 24 9.63 -5.26 2.20
C GLY A 24 10.35 -4.15 2.97
N ALA A 25 9.71 -3.59 3.99
CA ALA A 25 10.31 -2.57 4.84
C ALA A 25 11.52 -3.11 5.62
N LYS A 26 11.42 -4.32 6.18
CA LYS A 26 12.52 -5.01 6.85
C LYS A 26 13.69 -5.28 5.92
N PHE A 27 13.42 -5.73 4.69
CA PHE A 27 14.46 -5.98 3.69
C PHE A 27 15.26 -4.71 3.35
N VAL A 28 14.59 -3.56 3.21
CA VAL A 28 15.23 -2.27 2.92
C VAL A 28 15.83 -1.61 4.17
N GLY A 29 15.43 -2.03 5.37
CA GLY A 29 15.89 -1.45 6.63
C GLY A 29 15.16 -0.16 7.03
N ILE A 30 13.87 -0.06 6.70
CA ILE A 30 13.01 1.07 7.09
C ILE A 30 11.84 0.63 7.98
N PRO A 31 11.28 1.53 8.81
CA PRO A 31 10.00 1.32 9.49
C PRO A 31 8.88 0.90 8.54
N SER A 32 8.00 0.02 9.01
CA SER A 32 6.89 -0.52 8.19
C SER A 32 5.94 0.56 7.69
N TRP A 33 5.67 1.59 8.50
CA TRP A 33 4.81 2.71 8.07
C TRP A 33 5.45 3.54 6.95
N LYS A 34 6.78 3.66 6.89
CA LYS A 34 7.48 4.25 5.75
C LYS A 34 7.37 3.36 4.52
N GLY A 35 7.38 2.03 4.70
CA GLY A 35 7.05 1.08 3.64
C GLY A 35 5.65 1.31 3.03
N ALA A 36 4.64 1.59 3.86
CA ALA A 36 3.31 1.96 3.38
C ALA A 36 3.32 3.29 2.60
N MET A 37 4.13 4.27 3.02
CA MET A 37 4.30 5.53 2.27
C MET A 37 4.96 5.33 0.90
N VAL A 38 5.90 4.39 0.76
CA VAL A 38 6.47 4.05 -0.55
C VAL A 38 5.39 3.53 -1.49
N ARG A 39 4.54 2.62 -1.01
CA ARG A 39 3.41 2.09 -1.80
C ARG A 39 2.38 3.16 -2.16
N LEU A 40 2.17 4.13 -1.27
CA LEU A 40 1.38 5.31 -1.55
C LEU A 40 1.99 6.14 -2.69
N SER A 41 3.30 6.38 -2.65
CA SER A 41 4.02 7.11 -3.70
C SER A 41 3.91 6.45 -5.07
N ASP A 42 3.95 5.11 -5.14
CA ASP A 42 3.76 4.38 -6.40
C ASP A 42 2.42 4.75 -7.07
N LYS A 43 1.35 4.90 -6.27
CA LYS A 43 0.02 5.27 -6.74
C LYS A 43 -0.03 6.74 -7.17
N VAL A 44 0.61 7.65 -6.44
CA VAL A 44 0.72 9.06 -6.84
C VAL A 44 1.46 9.19 -8.18
N THR A 45 2.56 8.48 -8.38
CA THR A 45 3.31 8.48 -9.64
C THR A 45 2.44 8.02 -10.82
N ARG A 46 1.62 6.98 -10.61
CA ARG A 46 0.67 6.51 -11.62
C ARG A 46 -0.39 7.56 -11.97
N LEU A 47 -0.90 8.27 -10.96
CA LEU A 47 -1.85 9.38 -11.18
C LEU A 47 -1.19 10.58 -11.88
N ALA A 48 0.08 10.86 -11.60
CA ALA A 48 0.82 11.89 -12.32
C ALA A 48 0.91 11.58 -13.83
N SER A 49 1.21 10.31 -14.17
CA SER A 49 1.17 9.85 -15.57
C SER A 49 -0.23 9.97 -16.18
N TYR A 50 -1.28 9.65 -15.43
CA TYR A 50 -2.66 9.84 -15.89
C TYR A 50 -2.99 11.31 -16.15
N ASN A 51 -2.60 12.22 -15.25
CA ASN A 51 -2.83 13.64 -15.41
C ASN A 51 -2.13 14.21 -16.66
N ALA A 52 -0.95 13.68 -17.00
CA ALA A 52 -0.20 14.11 -18.18
C ALA A 52 -0.75 13.52 -19.50
N THR A 53 -1.30 12.30 -19.48
CA THR A 53 -1.59 11.52 -20.70
C THR A 53 -3.08 11.22 -20.91
N GLY A 54 -3.91 11.39 -19.88
CA GLY A 54 -5.32 11.00 -19.86
C GLY A 54 -5.57 9.48 -19.89
N ARG A 55 -4.54 8.64 -19.71
CA ARG A 55 -4.64 7.18 -19.89
C ARG A 55 -4.08 6.39 -18.71
N LEU A 56 -4.71 5.26 -18.42
CA LEU A 56 -4.26 4.23 -17.48
C LEU A 56 -4.46 2.85 -18.14
N GLU A 57 -3.46 1.99 -18.09
CA GLU A 57 -3.51 0.69 -18.80
C GLU A 57 -4.03 -0.46 -17.93
N ASN A 58 -3.72 -0.46 -16.63
CA ASN A 58 -3.86 -1.65 -15.77
C ASN A 58 -4.86 -1.50 -14.61
N GLU A 59 -5.19 -0.26 -14.22
CA GLU A 59 -6.08 0.03 -13.09
C GLU A 59 -6.84 1.32 -13.37
N SER A 60 -8.07 1.45 -12.86
CA SER A 60 -8.85 2.68 -13.04
C SER A 60 -8.33 3.83 -12.17
N LEU A 61 -8.76 5.06 -12.47
CA LEU A 61 -8.51 6.24 -11.62
C LEU A 61 -9.05 6.00 -10.20
N GLU A 62 -10.26 5.48 -10.09
CA GLU A 62 -10.93 5.21 -8.81
C GLU A 62 -10.15 4.18 -7.98
N ASP A 63 -9.69 3.08 -8.59
CA ASP A 63 -8.87 2.07 -7.90
C ASP A 63 -7.60 2.67 -7.29
N ASN A 64 -6.96 3.60 -8.02
CA ASN A 64 -5.75 4.27 -7.56
C ASN A 64 -6.03 5.23 -6.39
N LEU A 65 -7.14 5.97 -6.44
CA LEU A 65 -7.56 6.88 -5.36
C LEU A 65 -7.97 6.10 -4.10
N VAL A 66 -8.66 4.97 -4.26
CA VAL A 66 -9.02 4.08 -3.13
C VAL A 66 -7.77 3.44 -2.53
N ASP A 67 -6.82 3.00 -3.34
CA ASP A 67 -5.54 2.48 -2.85
C ASP A 67 -4.72 3.55 -2.11
N LEU A 68 -4.73 4.81 -2.58
CA LEU A 68 -4.12 5.95 -1.89
C LEU A 68 -4.69 6.15 -0.48
N ALA A 69 -6.01 6.22 -0.36
CA ALA A 69 -6.68 6.33 0.94
C ALA A 69 -6.34 5.14 1.84
N SER A 70 -6.32 3.93 1.27
CA SER A 70 -5.98 2.70 1.99
C SER A 70 -4.53 2.73 2.53
N TYR A 71 -3.55 3.08 1.69
CA TYR A 71 -2.15 3.15 2.13
C TYR A 71 -1.91 4.26 3.16
N ALA A 72 -2.64 5.38 3.07
CA ALA A 72 -2.59 6.42 4.10
C ALA A 72 -3.07 5.89 5.47
N LEU A 73 -4.20 5.16 5.49
CA LEU A 73 -4.71 4.52 6.71
C LEU A 73 -3.75 3.44 7.25
N LEU A 74 -3.15 2.64 6.36
CA LEU A 74 -2.16 1.63 6.76
C LEU A 74 -0.89 2.26 7.34
N ALA A 75 -0.43 3.38 6.79
CA ALA A 75 0.69 4.13 7.36
C ALA A 75 0.38 4.61 8.79
N VAL A 76 -0.83 5.14 9.02
CA VAL A 76 -1.29 5.54 10.36
C VAL A 76 -1.32 4.34 11.31
N LEU A 77 -1.88 3.21 10.88
CA LEU A 77 -1.95 1.98 11.68
C LEU A 77 -0.56 1.49 12.09
N LEU A 78 0.34 1.31 11.12
CA LEU A 78 1.70 0.80 11.35
C LEU A 78 2.54 1.77 12.21
N HIS A 79 2.34 3.07 12.08
CA HIS A 79 3.01 4.07 12.91
C HIS A 79 2.51 4.05 14.36
N ARG A 80 1.21 3.80 14.57
CA ARG A 80 0.64 3.62 15.92
C ARG A 80 1.14 2.34 16.58
N GLU A 81 1.24 1.24 15.82
CA GLU A 81 1.83 -0.01 16.32
C GLU A 81 3.28 0.19 16.76
N GLU A 82 4.11 0.87 15.95
CA GLU A 82 5.51 1.16 16.29
C GLU A 82 5.63 2.00 17.58
N ARG A 83 4.74 2.96 17.79
CA ARG A 83 4.73 3.81 19.00
C ARG A 83 4.25 3.10 20.26
N ASN A 84 3.48 2.02 20.12
CA ASN A 84 2.88 1.26 21.21
C ASN A 84 3.64 -0.04 21.52
N ALA A 85 4.73 -0.33 20.79
CA ALA A 85 5.62 -1.47 20.98
C ALA A 85 6.82 -1.09 21.86
#